data_AF-A0A6V8ICR7-F1
#
_entry.id   AF-A0A6V8ICR7-F1
#
_cell.length_a   1.000
_cell.length_b   1.000
_cell.length_c   1.000
_cell.angle_alpha   90.00
_cell.angle_beta   90.00
_cell.angle_gamma   90.00
#
_symmetry.space_group_name_H-M   'P 1'
#
loop_
_entity.id
_entity.type
_entity.pdbx_description
1 polymer ?
#
loop_
_entity_poly.entity_id
_entity_poly.type
_entity_poly.pdbx_seq_one_letter_code
_entity_poly.pdbx_strand_id
1 'polypeptide(L)'
;MATLTAWNKKDIKTIVDSEKFDLDFYFSENPDVKKSGLDPIVHYVLYGCQENRNPNENFNTEIYYNLYKNVIGQDENPFAHYIRNNENLYFFEKGLLQEYGYDSISNALNRLKKYPFFSSDDYLRMNADISSAKMSPVRHALLYGIGEGREIFSKRSIVSFLGKECKNDIDYKINTDDTSDALPKTVGVFYHSEGNSFIKELAECLDDYLKNSGINSRVMTEDTPEEDAPELCIFCAPHEFFFLSGNETWKKDEIIKRSIMFNTEQPQTLWFTRGIIYIMMSAGVMDLCYQNLKSFSDVGLNVFHFDPPVEIEACILSAEDKKHPLFRVLPQPAQKASSPFTPINERSIDVSFFGNASRKREKFFSRAAAFFADYQNFLYYRKADGPIPSSGLYDILSRLPRYVSENSKISLNIHRDDNCFFEWHRIVKQGMASGSIIVTEECFPHPLYKNGEHYLTETPRHMPNLIEWLIRTEEGQAEASRIQKNIFDVLQNEDIFNSKNLDLKNYISSVWSNLK
;
A
#
# COMPACT_ATOMS: atom_id res chain seq x y z
N MET A 1 -26.28 -25.95 -45.98
CA MET A 1 -26.80 -25.58 -44.65
C MET A 1 -26.28 -26.60 -43.66
N ALA A 2 -25.45 -26.19 -42.71
CA ALA A 2 -25.09 -27.06 -41.60
C ALA A 2 -26.35 -27.27 -40.75
N THR A 3 -26.77 -28.51 -40.57
CA THR A 3 -27.93 -28.83 -39.73
C THR A 3 -27.50 -28.76 -38.27
N LEU A 4 -27.95 -27.74 -37.53
CA LEU A 4 -27.65 -27.60 -36.11
C LEU A 4 -28.20 -28.80 -35.33
N THR A 5 -27.32 -29.49 -34.60
CA THR A 5 -27.73 -30.56 -33.69
C THR A 5 -28.56 -30.01 -32.53
N ALA A 6 -29.25 -30.88 -31.79
CA ALA A 6 -29.94 -30.47 -30.56
C ALA A 6 -28.97 -29.83 -29.55
N TRP A 7 -27.71 -30.27 -29.53
CA TRP A 7 -26.66 -29.75 -28.67
C TRP A 7 -26.15 -28.39 -29.13
N ASN A 8 -25.93 -28.18 -30.43
CA ASN A 8 -25.55 -26.85 -30.95
C ASN A 8 -26.62 -25.80 -30.65
N LYS A 9 -27.91 -26.15 -30.76
CA LYS A 9 -29.00 -25.24 -30.40
C LYS A 9 -29.00 -24.89 -28.91
N LYS A 10 -28.68 -25.86 -28.05
CA LYS A 10 -28.55 -25.64 -26.60
C LYS A 10 -27.37 -24.72 -26.29
N ASP A 11 -26.22 -24.94 -26.92
CA ASP A 11 -25.00 -24.14 -26.74
C ASP A 11 -25.18 -22.71 -27.23
N ILE A 12 -25.75 -22.52 -28.41
CA ILE A 12 -26.11 -21.18 -28.93
C ILE A 12 -27.02 -20.48 -27.94
N LYS A 13 -28.08 -21.15 -27.44
CA LYS A 13 -29.00 -20.56 -26.47
C LYS A 13 -28.27 -20.14 -25.19
N THR A 14 -27.45 -21.02 -24.61
CA THR A 14 -26.66 -20.72 -23.42
C THR A 14 -25.75 -19.50 -23.62
N ILE A 15 -25.08 -19.41 -24.76
CA ILE A 15 -24.17 -18.30 -25.06
C ILE A 15 -24.95 -16.99 -25.23
N VAL A 16 -26.08 -17.02 -25.95
CA VAL A 16 -26.95 -15.85 -26.13
C VAL A 16 -27.53 -15.36 -24.80
N ASP A 17 -28.10 -16.28 -24.01
CA ASP A 17 -28.74 -15.94 -22.72
C ASP A 17 -27.73 -15.39 -21.69
N SER A 18 -26.43 -15.71 -21.84
CA SER A 18 -25.38 -15.24 -20.94
C SER A 18 -24.92 -13.80 -21.19
N GLU A 19 -25.18 -13.25 -22.39
CA GLU A 19 -24.65 -11.95 -22.86
C GLU A 19 -23.10 -11.83 -22.80
N LYS A 20 -22.36 -12.92 -22.58
CA LYS A 20 -20.88 -12.92 -22.45
C LYS A 20 -20.14 -13.03 -23.79
N PHE A 21 -20.83 -13.16 -24.91
CA PHE A 21 -20.21 -13.19 -26.23
C PHE A 21 -20.03 -11.76 -26.76
N ASP A 22 -18.79 -11.35 -26.99
CA ASP A 22 -18.50 -9.99 -27.46
C ASP A 22 -18.42 -9.97 -28.99
N LEU A 23 -19.46 -9.42 -29.62
CA LEU A 23 -19.57 -9.35 -31.08
C LEU A 23 -18.49 -8.46 -31.71
N ASP A 24 -18.16 -7.34 -31.07
CA ASP A 24 -17.20 -6.38 -31.60
C ASP A 24 -15.79 -6.95 -31.52
N PHE A 25 -15.44 -7.56 -30.39
CA PHE A 25 -14.20 -8.33 -30.21
C PHE A 25 -14.11 -9.48 -31.20
N TYR A 26 -15.17 -10.27 -31.33
CA TYR A 26 -15.12 -11.44 -32.20
C TYR A 26 -14.90 -11.05 -33.65
N PHE A 27 -15.52 -9.97 -34.12
CA PHE A 27 -15.28 -9.47 -35.48
C PHE A 27 -13.95 -8.76 -35.68
N SER A 28 -13.40 -8.11 -34.66
CA SER A 28 -12.08 -7.49 -34.77
C SER A 28 -10.97 -8.53 -34.89
N GLU A 29 -11.05 -9.61 -34.12
CA GLU A 29 -10.10 -10.73 -34.15
C GLU A 29 -10.33 -11.68 -35.33
N ASN A 30 -11.56 -11.75 -35.85
CA ASN A 30 -11.95 -12.67 -36.93
C ASN A 30 -12.56 -11.94 -38.15
N PRO A 31 -11.77 -11.14 -38.90
CA PRO A 31 -12.27 -10.38 -40.05
C PRO A 31 -12.86 -11.24 -41.19
N ASP A 32 -12.43 -12.49 -41.29
CA ASP A 32 -12.95 -13.48 -42.24
C ASP A 32 -14.40 -13.88 -41.93
N VAL A 33 -14.74 -14.01 -40.65
CA VAL A 33 -16.13 -14.28 -40.21
C VAL A 33 -17.01 -13.10 -40.56
N LYS A 34 -16.53 -11.86 -40.30
CA LYS A 34 -17.24 -10.62 -40.65
C LYS A 34 -17.56 -10.55 -42.15
N LYS A 35 -16.64 -11.00 -43.01
CA LYS A 35 -16.81 -11.01 -44.47
C LYS A 35 -17.74 -12.13 -44.95
N SER A 36 -17.87 -13.22 -44.19
CA SER A 36 -18.72 -14.35 -44.57
C SER A 36 -20.22 -14.08 -44.38
N GLY A 37 -20.59 -13.09 -43.56
CA GLY A 37 -21.98 -12.76 -43.26
C GLY A 37 -22.70 -13.79 -42.38
N LEU A 38 -21.97 -14.78 -41.85
CA LEU A 38 -22.50 -15.74 -40.88
C LEU A 38 -22.73 -15.06 -39.53
N ASP A 39 -23.76 -15.50 -38.82
CA ASP A 39 -23.94 -15.12 -37.42
C ASP A 39 -22.72 -15.56 -36.60
N PRO A 40 -22.07 -14.67 -35.84
CA PRO A 40 -20.79 -14.95 -35.19
C PRO A 40 -20.90 -15.97 -34.06
N ILE A 41 -22.05 -16.05 -33.37
CA ILE A 41 -22.30 -17.05 -32.32
C ILE A 41 -22.48 -18.42 -32.98
N VAL A 42 -23.27 -18.49 -34.06
CA VAL A 42 -23.44 -19.72 -34.84
C VAL A 42 -22.10 -20.18 -35.42
N HIS A 43 -21.30 -19.24 -35.95
CA HIS A 43 -19.96 -19.52 -36.46
C HIS A 43 -19.06 -20.07 -35.36
N TYR A 44 -19.04 -19.43 -34.19
CA TYR A 44 -18.23 -19.86 -33.06
C TYR A 44 -18.57 -21.28 -32.61
N VAL A 45 -19.86 -21.58 -32.46
CA VAL A 45 -20.32 -22.89 -32.01
C VAL A 45 -20.02 -24.00 -33.04
N LEU A 46 -20.16 -23.71 -34.34
CA LEU A 46 -19.93 -24.70 -35.39
C LEU A 46 -18.47 -24.89 -35.79
N TYR A 47 -17.69 -23.82 -35.78
CA TYR A 47 -16.35 -23.79 -36.38
C TYR A 47 -15.34 -23.10 -35.48
N GLY A 48 -15.66 -21.92 -34.96
CA GLY A 48 -14.70 -21.07 -34.25
C GLY A 48 -14.08 -21.74 -33.03
N CYS A 49 -14.82 -22.61 -32.34
CA CYS A 49 -14.26 -23.39 -31.25
C CYS A 49 -13.16 -24.38 -31.70
N GLN A 50 -13.39 -25.12 -32.79
CA GLN A 50 -12.42 -26.08 -33.33
C GLN A 50 -11.18 -25.38 -33.90
N GLU A 51 -11.35 -24.12 -34.27
CA GLU A 51 -10.30 -23.23 -34.77
C GLU A 51 -9.60 -22.46 -33.63
N ASN A 52 -9.85 -22.81 -32.36
CA ASN A 52 -9.30 -22.15 -31.16
C ASN A 52 -9.55 -20.62 -31.12
N ARG A 53 -10.62 -20.12 -31.75
CA ARG A 53 -11.01 -18.71 -31.66
C ARG A 53 -11.59 -18.43 -30.29
N ASN A 54 -11.51 -17.18 -29.83
CA ASN A 54 -12.03 -16.77 -28.53
C ASN A 54 -13.34 -15.99 -28.72
N PRO A 55 -14.40 -16.28 -27.96
CA PRO A 55 -15.73 -15.66 -28.09
C PRO A 55 -15.80 -14.26 -27.47
N ASN A 56 -14.86 -13.94 -26.57
CA ASN A 56 -14.66 -12.64 -25.98
C ASN A 56 -13.19 -12.50 -25.58
N GLU A 57 -12.83 -11.33 -25.10
CA GLU A 57 -11.45 -10.97 -24.78
C GLU A 57 -10.86 -11.72 -23.55
N ASN A 58 -11.69 -12.43 -22.81
CA ASN A 58 -11.41 -12.94 -21.46
C ASN A 58 -11.67 -14.47 -21.33
N PHE A 59 -12.02 -15.16 -22.43
CA PHE A 59 -12.16 -16.62 -22.48
C PHE A 59 -11.20 -17.20 -23.52
N ASN A 60 -10.35 -18.15 -23.11
CA ASN A 60 -9.46 -18.86 -24.03
C ASN A 60 -9.98 -20.28 -24.32
N THR A 61 -10.45 -20.50 -25.54
CA THR A 61 -11.07 -21.76 -25.96
C THR A 61 -10.11 -22.95 -25.90
N GLU A 62 -8.87 -22.76 -26.35
CA GLU A 62 -7.86 -23.83 -26.41
C GLU A 62 -7.47 -24.32 -25.02
N ILE A 63 -7.21 -23.40 -24.10
CA ILE A 63 -6.83 -23.70 -22.72
C ILE A 63 -7.97 -24.41 -22.00
N TYR A 64 -9.18 -23.86 -22.08
CA TYR A 64 -10.35 -24.44 -21.43
C TYR A 64 -10.59 -25.88 -21.89
N TYR A 65 -10.57 -26.09 -23.20
CA TYR A 65 -10.74 -27.42 -23.77
C TYR A 65 -9.66 -28.38 -23.27
N ASN A 66 -8.38 -27.98 -23.28
CA ASN A 66 -7.30 -28.86 -22.86
C ASN A 66 -7.39 -29.31 -21.40
N LEU A 67 -7.88 -28.44 -20.51
CA LEU A 67 -8.03 -28.72 -19.08
C LEU A 67 -9.28 -29.56 -18.78
N TYR A 68 -10.36 -29.37 -19.54
CA TYR A 68 -11.67 -29.98 -19.28
C TYR A 68 -12.09 -31.04 -20.32
N LYS A 69 -11.22 -31.41 -21.26
CA LYS A 69 -11.50 -32.41 -22.30
C LYS A 69 -11.99 -33.76 -21.78
N ASN A 70 -11.66 -34.10 -20.53
CA ASN A 70 -12.08 -35.36 -19.89
C ASN A 70 -13.48 -35.28 -19.26
N VAL A 71 -14.08 -34.09 -19.18
CA VAL A 71 -15.39 -33.86 -18.55
C VAL A 71 -16.38 -33.14 -19.47
N ILE A 72 -15.89 -32.37 -20.46
CA ILE A 72 -16.73 -31.81 -21.54
C ILE A 72 -17.28 -32.96 -22.38
N GLY A 73 -18.59 -32.98 -22.61
CA GLY A 73 -19.22 -33.96 -23.50
C GLY A 73 -18.66 -33.88 -24.92
N GLN A 74 -18.61 -35.01 -25.63
CA GLN A 74 -17.95 -35.14 -26.94
C GLN A 74 -18.42 -34.11 -28.00
N ASP A 75 -19.64 -33.59 -27.87
CA ASP A 75 -20.24 -32.59 -28.76
C ASP A 75 -20.54 -31.24 -28.09
N GLU A 76 -20.12 -31.04 -26.83
CA GLU A 76 -20.42 -29.81 -26.08
C GLU A 76 -19.38 -28.72 -26.34
N ASN A 77 -19.84 -27.51 -26.63
CA ASN A 77 -18.96 -26.37 -26.81
C ASN A 77 -18.28 -25.98 -25.48
N PRO A 78 -16.93 -25.84 -25.43
CA PRO A 78 -16.17 -25.42 -24.26
C PRO A 78 -16.67 -24.15 -23.57
N PHE A 79 -17.06 -23.13 -24.33
CA PHE A 79 -17.58 -21.88 -23.78
C PHE A 79 -19.00 -22.03 -23.24
N ALA A 80 -19.85 -22.84 -23.90
CA ALA A 80 -21.17 -23.16 -23.35
C ALA A 80 -21.07 -24.04 -22.09
N HIS A 81 -20.14 -25.00 -22.06
CA HIS A 81 -19.83 -25.78 -20.87
C HIS A 81 -19.29 -24.88 -19.74
N TYR A 82 -18.44 -23.90 -20.08
CA TYR A 82 -17.97 -22.87 -19.16
C TYR A 82 -19.11 -22.10 -18.51
N ILE A 83 -20.02 -21.54 -19.32
CA ILE A 83 -21.19 -20.79 -18.85
C ILE A 83 -22.13 -21.65 -17.98
N ARG A 84 -22.20 -22.97 -18.20
CA ARG A 84 -23.13 -23.84 -17.45
C ARG A 84 -22.57 -24.35 -16.12
N ASN A 85 -21.31 -24.76 -16.12
CA ASN A 85 -20.76 -25.58 -15.05
C ASN A 85 -19.67 -24.87 -14.26
N ASN A 86 -19.02 -23.91 -14.91
CA ASN A 86 -17.69 -23.47 -14.57
C ASN A 86 -17.57 -21.94 -14.65
N GLU A 87 -18.66 -21.17 -14.53
CA GLU A 87 -18.59 -19.69 -14.52
C GLU A 87 -17.68 -19.16 -13.40
N ASN A 88 -17.49 -19.97 -12.35
CA ASN A 88 -16.61 -19.71 -11.21
C ASN A 88 -15.20 -20.32 -11.37
N LEU A 89 -14.89 -20.97 -12.50
CA LEU A 89 -13.59 -21.59 -12.78
C LEU A 89 -12.82 -20.74 -13.79
N TYR A 90 -11.69 -20.22 -13.37
CA TYR A 90 -10.97 -19.17 -14.08
C TYR A 90 -9.80 -19.75 -14.86
N PHE A 91 -9.83 -19.58 -16.19
CA PHE A 91 -8.76 -20.07 -17.08
C PHE A 91 -7.85 -18.93 -17.48
N PHE A 92 -6.83 -18.71 -16.65
CA PHE A 92 -5.69 -17.89 -17.02
C PHE A 92 -4.49 -18.82 -17.20
N GLU A 93 -3.86 -18.81 -18.37
CA GLU A 93 -2.55 -19.43 -18.56
C GLU A 93 -1.60 -18.85 -17.49
N LYS A 94 -1.02 -19.72 -16.64
CA LYS A 94 0.18 -19.49 -15.81
C LYS A 94 0.38 -18.08 -15.19
N GLY A 95 -0.67 -17.47 -14.66
CA GLY A 95 -0.60 -16.21 -13.93
C GLY A 95 -1.03 -16.34 -12.47
N LEU A 96 -0.66 -15.35 -11.65
CA LEU A 96 -1.03 -15.21 -10.22
C LEU A 96 -2.55 -15.15 -9.99
N LEU A 97 -3.36 -14.98 -11.04
CA LEU A 97 -4.79 -14.67 -10.93
C LEU A 97 -5.74 -15.79 -11.38
N GLN A 98 -5.26 -17.02 -11.50
CA GLN A 98 -6.06 -18.21 -11.84
C GLN A 98 -7.20 -18.52 -10.85
N GLU A 99 -7.21 -17.85 -9.71
CA GLU A 99 -8.15 -18.10 -8.61
C GLU A 99 -9.17 -16.95 -8.43
N TYR A 100 -9.08 -15.87 -9.23
CA TYR A 100 -9.93 -14.68 -9.08
C TYR A 100 -11.04 -14.54 -10.11
N GLY A 101 -12.12 -13.91 -9.66
CA GLY A 101 -13.32 -13.55 -10.41
C GLY A 101 -13.02 -12.89 -11.76
N TYR A 102 -13.80 -13.23 -12.79
CA TYR A 102 -13.83 -12.47 -14.03
C TYR A 102 -14.05 -10.98 -13.76
N ASP A 103 -15.00 -10.65 -12.89
CA ASP A 103 -15.33 -9.26 -12.54
C ASP A 103 -14.17 -8.56 -11.86
N SER A 104 -13.52 -9.23 -10.89
CA SER A 104 -12.37 -8.69 -10.17
C SER A 104 -11.19 -8.42 -11.10
N ILE A 105 -10.87 -9.37 -11.98
CA ILE A 105 -9.77 -9.23 -12.94
C ILE A 105 -10.10 -8.18 -14.00
N SER A 106 -11.33 -8.15 -14.51
CA SER A 106 -11.78 -7.13 -15.46
C SER A 106 -11.72 -5.74 -14.85
N ASN A 107 -12.17 -5.59 -13.60
CA ASN A 107 -12.04 -4.35 -12.83
C ASN A 107 -10.56 -3.98 -12.64
N ALA A 108 -9.71 -4.93 -12.28
CA ALA A 108 -8.29 -4.69 -12.10
C ALA A 108 -7.60 -4.25 -13.40
N LEU A 109 -7.90 -4.90 -14.53
CA LEU A 109 -7.40 -4.52 -15.85
C LEU A 109 -7.88 -3.11 -16.25
N ASN A 110 -9.16 -2.81 -16.06
CA ASN A 110 -9.75 -1.52 -16.38
C ASN A 110 -9.16 -0.39 -15.53
N ARG A 111 -8.93 -0.65 -14.24
CA ARG A 111 -8.28 0.28 -13.32
C ARG A 111 -6.80 0.46 -13.69
N LEU A 112 -6.04 -0.62 -13.87
CA LEU A 112 -4.63 -0.56 -14.24
C LEU A 112 -4.40 0.19 -15.57
N LYS A 113 -5.27 -0.03 -16.57
CA LYS A 113 -5.22 0.69 -17.86
C LYS A 113 -5.34 2.21 -17.70
N LYS A 114 -6.11 2.67 -16.70
CA LYS A 114 -6.32 4.09 -16.38
C LYS A 114 -5.35 4.60 -15.31
N TYR A 115 -4.56 3.71 -14.70
CA TYR A 115 -3.72 4.06 -13.56
C TYR A 115 -2.58 4.97 -14.00
N PRO A 116 -2.36 6.15 -13.38
CA PRO A 116 -1.44 7.16 -13.89
C PRO A 116 0.02 6.72 -14.03
N PHE A 117 0.42 5.68 -13.31
CA PHE A 117 1.79 5.15 -13.35
C PHE A 117 2.01 4.12 -14.46
N PHE A 118 0.94 3.60 -15.07
CA PHE A 118 0.99 2.60 -16.11
C PHE A 118 0.84 3.22 -17.51
N SER A 119 1.72 2.83 -18.43
CA SER A 119 1.60 3.13 -19.84
C SER A 119 2.04 1.91 -20.64
N SER A 120 1.26 1.54 -21.66
CA SER A 120 1.58 0.41 -22.54
C SER A 120 2.91 0.64 -23.28
N ASP A 121 3.18 1.87 -23.70
CA ASP A 121 4.42 2.23 -24.39
C ASP A 121 5.63 2.10 -23.47
N ASP A 122 5.53 2.59 -22.23
CA ASP A 122 6.62 2.48 -21.27
C ASP A 122 6.84 1.02 -20.85
N TYR A 123 5.77 0.26 -20.65
CA TYR A 123 5.87 -1.16 -20.31
C TYR A 123 6.60 -1.96 -21.40
N LEU A 124 6.26 -1.74 -22.68
CA LEU A 124 6.95 -2.36 -23.81
C LEU A 124 8.41 -1.92 -23.95
N ARG A 125 8.73 -0.64 -23.67
CA ARG A 125 10.12 -0.17 -23.68
C ARG A 125 10.97 -0.83 -22.60
N MET A 126 10.41 -1.01 -21.40
CA MET A 126 11.10 -1.65 -20.27
C MET A 126 11.18 -3.18 -20.44
N ASN A 127 10.25 -3.77 -21.19
CA ASN A 127 10.12 -5.22 -21.39
C ASN A 127 9.97 -5.55 -22.88
N ALA A 128 11.02 -5.25 -23.65
CA ALA A 128 11.00 -5.31 -25.12
C ALA A 128 10.66 -6.70 -25.68
N ASP A 129 10.95 -7.76 -24.92
CA ASP A 129 10.65 -9.16 -25.24
C ASP A 129 9.14 -9.42 -25.42
N ILE A 130 8.30 -8.64 -24.74
CA ILE A 130 6.83 -8.74 -24.79
C ILE A 130 6.27 -8.33 -26.16
N SER A 131 7.01 -7.56 -26.96
CA SER A 131 6.54 -7.14 -28.30
C SER A 131 6.22 -8.35 -29.22
N SER A 132 6.78 -9.52 -28.90
CA SER A 132 6.50 -10.79 -29.59
C SER A 132 5.34 -11.59 -28.97
N ALA A 133 4.94 -11.28 -27.74
CA ALA A 133 3.79 -11.85 -27.08
C ALA A 133 2.53 -11.31 -27.77
N LYS A 134 1.68 -12.21 -28.30
CA LYS A 134 0.40 -11.86 -28.93
C LYS A 134 -0.66 -11.49 -27.87
N MET A 135 -0.30 -10.60 -26.95
CA MET A 135 -1.11 -10.21 -25.80
C MET A 135 -1.03 -8.69 -25.59
N SER A 136 -2.10 -8.07 -25.10
CA SER A 136 -2.06 -6.64 -24.77
C SER A 136 -1.07 -6.37 -23.63
N PRO A 137 -0.32 -5.23 -23.67
CA PRO A 137 0.66 -4.89 -22.63
C PRO A 137 0.08 -4.86 -21.22
N VAL A 138 -1.13 -4.33 -21.04
CA VAL A 138 -1.81 -4.29 -19.74
C VAL A 138 -2.17 -5.67 -19.21
N ARG A 139 -2.60 -6.58 -20.09
CA ARG A 139 -2.88 -7.98 -19.71
C ARG A 139 -1.59 -8.69 -19.32
N HIS A 140 -0.54 -8.55 -20.12
CA HIS A 140 0.73 -9.16 -19.79
C HIS A 140 1.27 -8.64 -18.45
N ALA A 141 1.23 -7.32 -18.24
CA ALA A 141 1.65 -6.68 -16.99
C ALA A 141 0.94 -7.28 -15.77
N LEU A 142 -0.40 -7.32 -15.79
CA LEU A 142 -1.20 -7.77 -14.66
C LEU A 142 -1.08 -9.29 -14.42
N LEU A 143 -1.18 -10.10 -15.49
CA LEU A 143 -1.30 -11.55 -15.37
C LEU A 143 0.05 -12.25 -15.16
N TYR A 144 1.12 -11.73 -15.76
CA TYR A 144 2.45 -12.36 -15.74
C TYR A 144 3.50 -11.42 -15.16
N GLY A 145 3.56 -10.18 -15.66
CA GLY A 145 4.66 -9.27 -15.37
C GLY A 145 4.87 -9.01 -13.89
N ILE A 146 3.80 -8.81 -13.12
CA ILE A 146 3.89 -8.62 -11.67
C ILE A 146 4.43 -9.88 -10.97
N GLY A 147 3.95 -11.07 -11.35
CA GLY A 147 4.42 -12.34 -10.79
C GLY A 147 5.86 -12.69 -11.16
N GLU A 148 6.28 -12.31 -12.37
CA GLU A 148 7.66 -12.42 -12.84
C GLU A 148 8.60 -11.37 -12.22
N GLY A 149 8.05 -10.40 -11.47
CA GLY A 149 8.83 -9.33 -10.85
C GLY A 149 9.33 -8.27 -11.84
N ARG A 150 8.63 -8.09 -12.97
CA ARG A 150 8.98 -7.09 -13.98
C ARG A 150 8.67 -5.67 -13.51
N GLU A 151 9.42 -4.71 -14.04
CA GLU A 151 9.08 -3.30 -13.87
C GLU A 151 7.81 -2.99 -14.69
N ILE A 152 6.73 -2.67 -13.98
CA ILE A 152 5.43 -2.33 -14.57
C ILE A 152 5.26 -0.82 -14.70
N PHE A 153 5.76 -0.05 -13.73
CA PHE A 153 5.58 1.39 -13.64
C PHE A 153 6.83 2.15 -14.02
N SER A 154 6.65 3.18 -14.84
CA SER A 154 7.73 4.08 -15.24
C SER A 154 8.05 5.04 -14.11
N LYS A 155 9.32 5.06 -13.67
CA LYS A 155 9.81 6.03 -12.67
C LYS A 155 9.54 7.47 -13.08
N ARG A 156 9.62 7.76 -14.38
CA ARG A 156 9.29 9.08 -14.95
C ARG A 156 7.82 9.43 -14.74
N SER A 157 6.91 8.49 -14.99
CA SER A 157 5.46 8.70 -14.82
C SER A 157 5.11 8.91 -13.35
N ILE A 158 5.70 8.11 -12.44
CA ILE A 158 5.56 8.28 -10.99
C ILE A 158 6.01 9.68 -10.55
N VAL A 159 7.24 10.07 -10.88
CA VAL A 159 7.79 11.38 -10.49
C VAL A 159 6.98 12.53 -11.09
N SER A 160 6.58 12.43 -12.36
CA SER A 160 5.79 13.46 -13.02
C SER A 160 4.42 13.64 -12.37
N PHE A 161 3.75 12.54 -12.00
CA PHE A 161 2.44 12.58 -11.36
C PHE A 161 2.55 13.10 -9.92
N LEU A 162 3.39 12.49 -9.08
CA LEU A 162 3.55 12.89 -7.69
C LEU A 162 4.04 14.34 -7.58
N GLY A 163 4.95 14.76 -8.45
CA GLY A 163 5.43 16.15 -8.50
C GLY A 163 4.37 17.16 -8.93
N LYS A 164 3.33 16.74 -9.67
CA LYS A 164 2.16 17.57 -9.95
C LYS A 164 1.27 17.67 -8.72
N GLU A 165 1.00 16.54 -8.06
CA GLU A 165 0.15 16.51 -6.86
C GLU A 165 0.75 17.28 -5.68
N CYS A 166 2.09 17.35 -5.57
CA CYS A 166 2.76 18.18 -4.57
C CYS A 166 2.53 19.70 -4.74
N LYS A 167 2.04 20.16 -5.89
CA LYS A 167 1.78 21.59 -6.16
C LYS A 167 0.36 22.02 -5.77
N ASN A 168 -0.50 21.06 -5.43
CA ASN A 168 -1.85 21.36 -5.00
C ASN A 168 -1.84 21.94 -3.58
N ASP A 169 -2.87 22.72 -3.26
CA ASP A 169 -3.15 23.11 -1.88
C ASP A 169 -3.69 21.89 -1.14
N ILE A 170 -3.00 21.46 -0.09
CA ILE A 170 -3.29 20.19 0.61
C ILE A 170 -3.67 20.40 2.07
N ASP A 171 -4.01 21.60 2.50
CA ASP A 171 -4.33 21.87 3.90
C ASP A 171 -5.44 20.97 4.45
N TYR A 172 -5.18 20.38 5.62
CA TYR A 172 -6.17 19.57 6.33
C TYR A 172 -7.37 20.45 6.73
N LYS A 173 -8.57 19.99 6.40
CA LYS A 173 -9.82 20.69 6.72
C LYS A 173 -10.52 19.95 7.85
N ILE A 174 -10.80 20.65 8.94
CA ILE A 174 -11.65 20.12 10.02
C ILE A 174 -13.00 19.73 9.42
N ASN A 175 -13.37 18.49 9.66
CA ASN A 175 -14.66 17.92 9.34
C ASN A 175 -15.50 17.76 10.61
N THR A 176 -16.72 18.28 10.57
CA THR A 176 -17.71 18.16 11.66
C THR A 176 -18.94 17.35 11.24
N ASP A 177 -19.03 16.97 9.97
CA ASP A 177 -20.21 16.36 9.39
C ASP A 177 -20.10 14.83 9.45
N ASP A 178 -20.88 14.21 10.33
CA ASP A 178 -21.05 12.76 10.36
C ASP A 178 -21.95 12.34 9.18
N THR A 179 -21.32 11.75 8.17
CA THR A 179 -21.99 11.22 6.97
C THR A 179 -22.11 9.69 7.03
N SER A 180 -21.74 9.08 8.16
CA SER A 180 -21.86 7.64 8.34
C SER A 180 -23.32 7.22 8.41
N ASP A 181 -23.67 6.19 7.63
CA ASP A 181 -25.01 5.62 7.58
C ASP A 181 -24.99 4.19 8.17
N ALA A 182 -24.37 3.25 7.43
CA ALA A 182 -24.13 1.90 7.90
C ALA A 182 -22.66 1.67 8.24
N LEU A 183 -22.40 0.94 9.33
CA LEU A 183 -21.08 0.45 9.70
C LEU A 183 -21.08 -1.09 9.78
N PRO A 184 -19.95 -1.75 9.52
CA PRO A 184 -19.79 -3.17 9.81
C PRO A 184 -19.81 -3.41 11.32
N LYS A 185 -20.34 -4.56 11.75
CA LYS A 185 -20.35 -4.95 13.17
C LYS A 185 -18.96 -5.33 13.69
N THR A 186 -18.11 -5.84 12.80
CA THR A 186 -16.74 -6.27 13.11
C THR A 186 -15.83 -5.92 11.95
N VAL A 187 -14.67 -5.36 12.26
CA VAL A 187 -13.57 -5.13 11.31
C VAL A 187 -12.34 -5.92 11.75
N GLY A 188 -11.75 -6.69 10.83
CA GLY A 188 -10.45 -7.33 11.08
C GLY A 188 -9.34 -6.57 10.40
N VAL A 189 -8.30 -6.20 11.15
CA VAL A 189 -7.08 -5.58 10.62
C VAL A 189 -6.00 -6.65 10.52
N PHE A 190 -5.71 -7.10 9.31
CA PHE A 190 -4.82 -8.21 9.02
C PHE A 190 -3.40 -7.74 8.72
N TYR A 191 -2.41 -8.41 9.31
CA TYR A 191 -1.01 -8.33 8.91
C TYR A 191 -0.41 -9.74 8.84
N HIS A 192 0.72 -9.91 8.16
CA HIS A 192 1.38 -11.22 8.07
C HIS A 192 2.31 -11.42 9.27
N SER A 193 2.20 -12.54 9.98
CA SER A 193 2.96 -12.81 11.21
C SER A 193 4.48 -12.92 10.96
N GLU A 194 4.85 -13.55 9.83
CA GLU A 194 6.22 -13.62 9.29
C GLU A 194 6.66 -12.37 8.48
N GLY A 195 5.81 -11.34 8.43
CA GLY A 195 6.08 -10.08 7.73
C GLY A 195 7.04 -9.17 8.51
N ASN A 196 7.23 -7.96 8.00
CA ASN A 196 8.05 -6.97 8.68
C ASN A 196 7.37 -6.51 9.99
N SER A 197 8.11 -6.49 11.11
CA SER A 197 7.58 -6.04 12.41
C SER A 197 6.92 -4.66 12.37
N PHE A 198 7.34 -3.79 11.46
CA PHE A 198 6.72 -2.49 11.24
C PHE A 198 5.25 -2.57 10.79
N ILE A 199 4.89 -3.59 10.00
CA ILE A 199 3.51 -3.77 9.53
C ILE A 199 2.59 -4.12 10.70
N LYS A 200 3.09 -4.92 11.66
CA LYS A 200 2.37 -5.19 12.92
C LYS A 200 2.08 -3.89 13.67
N GLU A 201 3.07 -3.02 13.84
CA GLU A 201 2.87 -1.72 14.53
C GLU A 201 1.85 -0.82 13.82
N LEU A 202 1.80 -0.86 12.47
CA LEU A 202 0.80 -0.13 11.70
C LEU A 202 -0.59 -0.74 11.85
N ALA A 203 -0.70 -2.07 11.87
CA ALA A 203 -1.96 -2.78 12.08
C ALA A 203 -2.53 -2.49 13.48
N GLU A 204 -1.70 -2.55 14.52
CA GLU A 204 -2.08 -2.18 15.90
C GLU A 204 -2.51 -0.71 15.97
N CYS A 205 -1.77 0.19 15.32
CA CYS A 205 -2.13 1.62 15.25
C CYS A 205 -3.47 1.87 14.55
N LEU A 206 -3.77 1.13 13.48
CA LEU A 206 -5.04 1.24 12.77
C LEU A 206 -6.20 0.64 13.59
N ASP A 207 -5.97 -0.46 14.29
CA ASP A 207 -6.95 -1.07 15.19
C ASP A 207 -7.34 -0.11 16.33
N ASP A 208 -6.36 0.54 16.96
CA ASP A 208 -6.62 1.57 17.98
C ASP A 208 -7.37 2.77 17.40
N TYR A 209 -7.00 3.22 16.19
CA TYR A 209 -7.68 4.32 15.51
C TYR A 209 -9.14 3.99 15.15
N LEU A 210 -9.42 2.76 14.71
CA LEU A 210 -10.78 2.27 14.46
C LEU A 210 -11.59 2.23 15.75
N LYS A 211 -11.03 1.70 16.85
CA LYS A 211 -11.70 1.67 18.16
C LYS A 211 -12.02 3.07 18.68
N ASN A 212 -11.07 4.00 18.58
CA ASN A 212 -11.26 5.40 18.95
C ASN A 212 -12.34 6.09 18.10
N SER A 213 -12.53 5.62 16.86
CA SER A 213 -13.61 6.06 15.96
C SER A 213 -14.96 5.36 16.21
N GLY A 214 -15.05 4.53 17.26
CA GLY A 214 -16.27 3.81 17.65
C GLY A 214 -16.53 2.52 16.84
N ILE A 215 -15.52 1.99 16.14
CA ILE A 215 -15.65 0.79 15.31
C ILE A 215 -15.07 -0.41 16.05
N ASN A 216 -15.89 -1.45 16.19
CA ASN A 216 -15.47 -2.72 16.80
C ASN A 216 -14.48 -3.44 15.86
N SER A 217 -13.22 -3.48 16.28
CA SER A 217 -12.11 -4.01 15.48
C SER A 217 -11.16 -4.87 16.30
N ARG A 218 -10.45 -5.76 15.60
CA ARG A 218 -9.36 -6.56 16.16
C ARG A 218 -8.23 -6.74 15.16
N VAL A 219 -6.99 -6.78 15.66
CA VAL A 219 -5.83 -7.24 14.88
C VAL A 219 -5.92 -8.76 14.66
N MET A 220 -5.65 -9.18 13.43
CA MET A 220 -5.73 -10.57 12.97
C MET A 220 -4.50 -10.90 12.09
N THR A 221 -4.25 -12.18 11.86
CA THR A 221 -3.14 -12.65 11.01
C THR A 221 -3.63 -13.64 9.94
N GLU A 222 -2.74 -14.03 9.04
CA GLU A 222 -2.97 -15.09 8.06
C GLU A 222 -3.40 -16.41 8.73
N ASP A 223 -2.96 -16.69 9.96
CA ASP A 223 -3.33 -17.91 10.68
C ASP A 223 -4.74 -17.91 11.27
N THR A 224 -5.47 -16.79 11.15
CA THR A 224 -6.81 -16.69 11.72
C THR A 224 -7.76 -17.69 11.04
N PRO A 225 -8.52 -18.51 11.80
CA PRO A 225 -9.49 -19.43 11.23
C PRO A 225 -10.66 -18.72 10.51
N GLU A 226 -11.30 -19.42 9.58
CA GLU A 226 -12.40 -18.87 8.77
C GLU A 226 -13.66 -18.60 9.62
N GLU A 227 -13.90 -19.39 10.66
CA GLU A 227 -14.99 -19.20 11.62
C GLU A 227 -14.91 -17.87 12.38
N ASP A 228 -13.73 -17.25 12.38
CA ASP A 228 -13.44 -15.96 13.00
C ASP A 228 -13.51 -14.80 11.99
N ALA A 229 -14.03 -15.00 10.78
CA ALA A 229 -14.06 -13.95 9.77
C ALA A 229 -14.86 -12.70 10.21
N PRO A 230 -14.29 -11.49 10.08
CA PRO A 230 -15.00 -10.24 10.35
C PRO A 230 -15.95 -9.90 9.18
N GLU A 231 -16.88 -8.96 9.40
CA GLU A 231 -17.74 -8.46 8.32
C GLU A 231 -16.96 -7.65 7.27
N LEU A 232 -15.93 -6.90 7.69
CA LEU A 232 -15.04 -6.15 6.81
C LEU A 232 -13.57 -6.50 7.14
N CYS A 233 -12.78 -6.80 6.11
CA CYS A 233 -11.35 -7.05 6.24
C CYS A 233 -10.55 -5.83 5.76
N ILE A 234 -9.50 -5.47 6.51
CA ILE A 234 -8.47 -4.53 6.08
C ILE A 234 -7.13 -5.26 6.06
N PHE A 235 -6.48 -5.34 4.90
CA PHE A 235 -5.19 -6.03 4.75
C PHE A 235 -4.03 -5.03 4.69
N CYS A 236 -3.21 -5.02 5.74
CA CYS A 236 -1.99 -4.25 5.81
C CYS A 236 -0.89 -4.87 4.97
N ALA A 237 -0.17 -4.05 4.19
CA ALA A 237 0.93 -4.50 3.34
C ALA A 237 0.51 -5.69 2.44
N PRO A 238 -0.40 -5.49 1.47
CA PRO A 238 -0.90 -6.58 0.62
C PRO A 238 0.21 -7.33 -0.13
N HIS A 239 1.34 -6.67 -0.37
CA HIS A 239 2.53 -7.26 -0.99
C HIS A 239 3.29 -8.23 -0.08
N GLU A 240 3.09 -8.18 1.25
CA GLU A 240 3.55 -9.19 2.20
C GLU A 240 2.43 -10.21 2.44
N PHE A 241 1.23 -9.75 2.82
CA PHE A 241 0.14 -10.61 3.28
C PHE A 241 -0.27 -11.69 2.29
N PHE A 242 -0.37 -11.35 1.00
CA PHE A 242 -0.83 -12.31 -0.01
C PHE A 242 0.31 -13.04 -0.75
N PHE A 243 1.55 -12.60 -0.59
CA PHE A 243 2.71 -13.21 -1.26
C PHE A 243 3.51 -14.16 -0.37
N LEU A 244 3.51 -13.91 0.93
CA LEU A 244 4.09 -14.84 1.89
C LEU A 244 3.18 -16.07 2.03
N SER A 245 3.78 -17.17 2.48
CA SER A 245 3.06 -18.43 2.68
C SER A 245 2.17 -18.30 3.92
N GLY A 246 0.88 -18.62 3.77
CA GLY A 246 -0.11 -18.51 4.84
C GLY A 246 -1.41 -19.23 4.49
N ASN A 247 -2.48 -18.96 5.24
CA ASN A 247 -3.79 -19.54 4.97
C ASN A 247 -4.39 -19.00 3.66
N GLU A 248 -4.68 -19.89 2.72
CA GLU A 248 -5.23 -19.55 1.41
C GLU A 248 -6.68 -19.04 1.48
N THR A 249 -7.40 -19.24 2.60
CA THR A 249 -8.76 -18.72 2.78
C THR A 249 -8.84 -17.21 2.55
N TRP A 250 -7.88 -16.44 3.07
CA TRP A 250 -7.89 -14.98 2.97
C TRP A 250 -7.58 -14.46 1.57
N LYS A 251 -7.08 -15.31 0.67
CA LYS A 251 -6.81 -15.00 -0.73
C LYS A 251 -8.03 -15.22 -1.63
N LYS A 252 -9.16 -15.70 -1.10
CA LYS A 252 -10.40 -15.88 -1.89
C LYS A 252 -10.87 -14.56 -2.50
N ASP A 253 -11.25 -14.60 -3.78
CA ASP A 253 -11.78 -13.45 -4.53
C ASP A 253 -12.89 -12.69 -3.81
N GLU A 254 -13.82 -13.42 -3.20
CA GLU A 254 -14.98 -12.87 -2.51
C GLU A 254 -14.61 -12.01 -1.29
N ILE A 255 -13.48 -12.30 -0.66
CA ILE A 255 -12.94 -11.52 0.47
C ILE A 255 -12.22 -10.29 -0.08
N ILE A 256 -11.32 -10.48 -1.05
CA ILE A 256 -10.48 -9.39 -1.59
C ILE A 256 -11.35 -8.26 -2.16
N LYS A 257 -12.35 -8.58 -2.99
CA LYS A 257 -13.20 -7.57 -3.61
C LYS A 257 -14.07 -6.78 -2.63
N ARG A 258 -14.24 -7.30 -1.41
CA ARG A 258 -15.02 -6.70 -0.31
C ARG A 258 -14.16 -6.11 0.80
N SER A 259 -12.84 -6.04 0.59
CA SER A 259 -11.88 -5.62 1.60
C SER A 259 -11.27 -4.25 1.28
N ILE A 260 -10.60 -3.69 2.27
CA ILE A 260 -9.78 -2.48 2.13
C ILE A 260 -8.31 -2.90 2.12
N MET A 261 -7.53 -2.36 1.19
CA MET A 261 -6.08 -2.56 1.17
C MET A 261 -5.39 -1.39 1.86
N PHE A 262 -4.55 -1.65 2.85
CA PHE A 262 -3.70 -0.63 3.42
C PHE A 262 -2.31 -0.72 2.79
N ASN A 263 -2.06 0.16 1.81
CA ASN A 263 -0.77 0.27 1.15
C ASN A 263 0.26 0.93 2.07
N THR A 264 1.37 0.23 2.27
CA THR A 264 2.50 0.68 3.11
C THR A 264 3.77 0.87 2.30
N GLU A 265 3.71 0.68 0.97
CA GLU A 265 4.87 0.70 0.07
C GLU A 265 4.87 1.91 -0.86
N GLN A 266 6.08 2.31 -1.24
CA GLN A 266 6.31 3.46 -2.11
C GLN A 266 6.15 3.03 -3.59
N PRO A 267 5.47 3.82 -4.45
CA PRO A 267 5.22 3.49 -5.86
C PRO A 267 6.44 3.09 -6.69
N GLN A 268 7.65 3.52 -6.31
CA GLN A 268 8.89 3.22 -7.02
C GLN A 268 9.43 1.81 -6.73
N THR A 269 8.87 1.07 -5.76
CA THR A 269 9.36 -0.25 -5.36
C THR A 269 8.66 -1.39 -6.11
N LEU A 270 9.37 -2.51 -6.26
CA LEU A 270 8.76 -3.74 -6.78
C LEU A 270 7.70 -4.30 -5.81
N TRP A 271 7.81 -3.99 -4.52
CA TRP A 271 6.84 -4.40 -3.50
C TRP A 271 5.49 -3.70 -3.70
N PHE A 272 5.49 -2.41 -4.02
CA PHE A 272 4.27 -1.71 -4.43
C PHE A 272 3.61 -2.38 -5.64
N THR A 273 4.43 -2.72 -6.64
CA THR A 273 3.96 -3.42 -7.86
C THR A 273 3.35 -4.79 -7.54
N ARG A 274 3.86 -5.51 -6.54
CA ARG A 274 3.26 -6.76 -6.05
C ARG A 274 1.89 -6.53 -5.41
N GLY A 275 1.78 -5.53 -4.54
CA GLY A 275 0.52 -5.22 -3.85
C GLY A 275 -0.57 -4.65 -4.76
N ILE A 276 -0.20 -4.07 -5.91
CA ILE A 276 -1.14 -3.31 -6.74
C ILE A 276 -2.30 -4.15 -7.26
N ILE A 277 -2.11 -5.44 -7.54
CA ILE A 277 -3.19 -6.29 -8.05
C ILE A 277 -4.34 -6.34 -7.05
N TYR A 278 -4.03 -6.56 -5.78
CA TYR A 278 -5.02 -6.64 -4.71
C TYR A 278 -5.69 -5.29 -4.47
N ILE A 279 -4.95 -4.19 -4.57
CA ILE A 279 -5.51 -2.83 -4.52
C ILE A 279 -6.48 -2.59 -5.67
N MET A 280 -6.13 -3.03 -6.89
CA MET A 280 -6.99 -2.85 -8.06
C MET A 280 -8.25 -3.73 -8.01
N MET A 281 -8.23 -4.83 -7.24
CA MET A 281 -9.40 -5.68 -7.00
C MET A 281 -10.25 -5.26 -5.79
N SER A 282 -9.72 -4.44 -4.88
CA SER A 282 -10.38 -4.13 -3.60
C SER A 282 -11.51 -3.11 -3.72
N ALA A 283 -12.26 -2.97 -2.62
CA ALA A 283 -13.34 -2.00 -2.47
C ALA A 283 -12.82 -0.60 -2.11
N GLY A 284 -11.72 -0.55 -1.36
CA GLY A 284 -11.08 0.69 -0.95
C GLY A 284 -9.58 0.51 -0.70
N VAL A 285 -8.89 1.64 -0.58
CA VAL A 285 -7.47 1.71 -0.26
C VAL A 285 -7.18 2.79 0.77
N MET A 286 -6.33 2.46 1.74
CA MET A 286 -5.67 3.39 2.65
C MET A 286 -4.21 3.55 2.22
N ASP A 287 -3.66 4.76 2.30
CA ASP A 287 -2.25 5.01 1.98
C ASP A 287 -1.63 6.00 2.97
N LEU A 288 -0.33 5.81 3.28
CA LEU A 288 0.48 6.72 4.09
C LEU A 288 0.87 8.01 3.34
N CYS A 289 0.90 7.96 2.00
CA CYS A 289 1.25 9.08 1.15
C CYS A 289 -0.01 9.75 0.60
N TYR A 290 -0.28 10.96 1.09
CA TYR A 290 -1.39 11.78 0.62
C TYR A 290 -1.43 11.97 -0.90
N GLN A 291 -0.29 12.27 -1.53
CA GLN A 291 -0.20 12.49 -2.98
C GLN A 291 -0.59 11.25 -3.78
N ASN A 292 -0.36 10.06 -3.23
CA ASN A 292 -0.65 8.80 -3.92
C ASN A 292 -2.16 8.51 -3.98
N LEU A 293 -2.96 9.07 -3.06
CA LEU A 293 -4.42 8.89 -3.02
C LEU A 293 -5.10 9.34 -4.31
N LYS A 294 -4.56 10.39 -4.96
CA LYS A 294 -5.11 10.85 -6.24
C LYS A 294 -5.02 9.76 -7.31
N SER A 295 -3.92 9.00 -7.33
CA SER A 295 -3.72 7.92 -8.31
C SER A 295 -4.78 6.81 -8.19
N PHE A 296 -5.21 6.50 -6.96
CA PHE A 296 -6.22 5.48 -6.69
C PHE A 296 -7.65 5.99 -6.93
N SER A 297 -7.94 7.23 -6.53
CA SER A 297 -9.24 7.84 -6.80
C SER A 297 -9.50 8.06 -8.29
N ASP A 298 -8.47 8.33 -9.10
CA ASP A 298 -8.57 8.42 -10.57
C ASP A 298 -9.04 7.12 -11.23
N VAL A 299 -8.83 5.97 -10.57
CA VAL A 299 -9.32 4.66 -11.02
C VAL A 299 -10.59 4.21 -10.29
N GLY A 300 -11.24 5.11 -9.55
CA GLY A 300 -12.53 4.87 -8.91
C GLY A 300 -12.45 4.01 -7.65
N LEU A 301 -11.32 4.02 -6.94
CA LEU A 301 -11.23 3.45 -5.59
C LEU A 301 -11.65 4.49 -4.54
N ASN A 302 -12.32 4.03 -3.49
CA ASN A 302 -12.50 4.81 -2.28
C ASN A 302 -11.15 4.91 -1.56
N VAL A 303 -10.70 6.13 -1.27
CA VAL A 303 -9.36 6.39 -0.73
C VAL A 303 -9.41 7.01 0.65
N PHE A 304 -8.41 6.72 1.47
CA PHE A 304 -8.23 7.34 2.78
C PHE A 304 -6.75 7.60 3.08
N HIS A 305 -6.45 8.80 3.57
CA HIS A 305 -5.11 9.14 4.05
C HIS A 305 -4.92 8.58 5.46
N PHE A 306 -4.03 7.60 5.62
CA PHE A 306 -3.72 7.07 6.95
C PHE A 306 -2.76 8.01 7.68
N ASP A 307 -3.32 8.88 8.52
CA ASP A 307 -2.61 9.81 9.39
C ASP A 307 -3.33 9.87 10.76
N PRO A 308 -3.23 8.81 11.58
CA PRO A 308 -3.97 8.71 12.83
C PRO A 308 -3.53 9.81 13.82
N PRO A 309 -4.43 10.26 14.72
CA PRO A 309 -4.02 11.10 15.85
C PRO A 309 -2.94 10.40 16.68
N VAL A 310 -1.96 11.16 17.18
CA VAL A 310 -0.85 10.62 17.99
C VAL A 310 -0.85 11.28 19.36
N GLU A 311 -0.92 10.47 20.39
CA GLU A 311 -0.89 10.93 21.78
C GLU A 311 0.53 11.26 22.25
N ILE A 312 0.64 12.31 23.07
CA ILE A 312 1.91 12.74 23.66
C ILE A 312 2.07 12.12 25.04
N GLU A 313 2.52 10.87 25.05
CA GLU A 313 2.81 10.14 26.30
C GLU A 313 4.30 9.83 26.45
N ALA A 314 4.80 9.73 27.69
CA ALA A 314 6.18 9.33 27.94
C ALA A 314 6.41 7.86 27.59
N CYS A 315 7.50 7.59 26.86
CA CYS A 315 7.89 6.25 26.46
C CYS A 315 8.38 5.45 27.68
N ILE A 316 7.72 4.32 27.96
CA ILE A 316 8.09 3.44 29.05
C ILE A 316 8.90 2.27 28.51
N LEU A 317 10.14 2.13 28.99
CA LEU A 317 10.99 0.97 28.74
C LEU A 317 10.82 -0.08 29.83
N SER A 318 10.70 -1.35 29.42
CA SER A 318 10.63 -2.49 30.33
C SER A 318 11.96 -2.71 31.07
N ALA A 319 11.93 -3.54 32.13
CA ALA A 319 13.15 -3.92 32.84
C ALA A 319 14.15 -4.68 31.94
N GLU A 320 13.67 -5.37 30.91
CA GLU A 320 14.53 -6.08 29.96
C GLU A 320 15.15 -5.11 28.95
N ASP A 321 14.38 -4.13 28.46
CA ASP A 321 14.90 -3.07 27.57
C ASP A 321 16.08 -2.34 28.23
N LYS A 322 15.99 -2.06 29.53
CA LYS A 322 17.06 -1.38 30.30
C LYS A 322 18.34 -2.21 30.44
N LYS A 323 18.29 -3.53 30.23
CA LYS A 323 19.49 -4.37 30.21
C LYS A 323 20.18 -4.39 28.85
N HIS A 324 19.50 -3.96 27.79
CA HIS A 324 19.99 -4.03 26.43
C HIS A 324 21.22 -3.13 26.19
N PRO A 325 22.22 -3.54 25.37
CA PRO A 325 23.42 -2.73 25.11
C PRO A 325 23.12 -1.32 24.58
N LEU A 326 22.08 -1.18 23.73
CA LEU A 326 21.68 0.12 23.19
C LEU A 326 21.16 1.09 24.27
N PHE A 327 20.63 0.60 25.37
CA PHE A 327 20.25 1.46 26.51
C PHE A 327 21.50 1.87 27.31
N ARG A 328 22.45 0.94 27.52
CA ARG A 328 23.65 1.19 28.33
C ARG A 328 24.56 2.28 27.77
N VAL A 329 24.54 2.50 26.46
CA VAL A 329 25.36 3.54 25.81
C VAL A 329 24.73 4.94 25.86
N LEU A 330 23.50 5.07 26.37
CA LEU A 330 22.86 6.37 26.54
C LEU A 330 23.61 7.24 27.57
N PRO A 331 23.59 8.57 27.44
CA PRO A 331 24.10 9.46 28.48
C PRO A 331 23.43 9.21 29.83
N GLN A 332 24.16 9.42 30.94
CA GLN A 332 23.61 9.19 32.29
C GLN A 332 22.28 9.92 32.58
N PRO A 333 22.05 11.18 32.14
CA PRO A 333 20.74 11.82 32.30
C PRO A 333 19.62 11.06 31.58
N ALA A 334 19.85 10.64 30.34
CA ALA A 334 18.88 9.89 29.53
C ALA A 334 18.56 8.50 30.07
N GLN A 335 19.38 7.93 30.96
CA GLN A 335 19.08 6.64 31.61
C GLN A 335 18.11 6.78 32.80
N LYS A 336 17.91 7.99 33.33
CA LYS A 336 17.13 8.21 34.55
C LYS A 336 15.64 8.42 34.27
N ALA A 337 15.32 9.25 33.29
CA ALA A 337 13.97 9.61 32.93
C ALA A 337 13.90 9.98 31.44
N SER A 338 12.72 9.85 30.86
CA SER A 338 12.38 10.40 29.55
C SER A 338 11.02 11.07 29.66
N SER A 339 10.84 12.17 28.94
CA SER A 339 9.54 12.83 28.82
C SER A 339 9.49 13.61 27.51
N PRO A 340 8.39 13.53 26.76
CA PRO A 340 8.22 14.35 25.57
C PRO A 340 8.22 15.84 25.91
N PHE A 341 7.81 16.22 27.13
CA PHE A 341 7.71 17.60 27.60
C PHE A 341 9.03 18.19 28.10
N THR A 342 10.14 17.42 28.11
CA THR A 342 11.44 17.97 28.51
C THR A 342 11.86 19.08 27.54
N PRO A 343 12.15 20.30 28.05
CA PRO A 343 12.61 21.41 27.22
C PRO A 343 13.85 21.03 26.40
N ILE A 344 13.92 21.50 25.14
CA ILE A 344 15.00 21.12 24.21
C ILE A 344 16.40 21.37 24.81
N ASN A 345 16.63 22.50 25.48
CA ASN A 345 17.92 22.84 26.07
C ASN A 345 18.36 21.92 27.24
N GLU A 346 17.43 21.20 27.88
CA GLU A 346 17.69 20.25 28.98
C GLU A 346 17.98 18.82 28.49
N ARG A 347 17.75 18.55 27.21
CA ARG A 347 17.94 17.22 26.61
C ARG A 347 19.42 16.88 26.47
N SER A 348 19.77 15.67 26.86
CA SER A 348 21.18 15.23 26.98
C SER A 348 21.79 14.67 25.70
N ILE A 349 20.98 14.36 24.69
CA ILE A 349 21.43 13.93 23.37
C ILE A 349 21.21 15.10 22.40
N ASP A 350 22.25 15.50 21.69
CA ASP A 350 22.19 16.59 20.72
C ASP A 350 21.47 16.14 19.44
N VAL A 351 21.89 15.02 18.87
CA VAL A 351 21.31 14.47 17.64
C VAL A 351 21.11 12.98 17.76
N SER A 352 19.92 12.50 17.40
CA SER A 352 19.67 11.07 17.24
C SER A 352 19.31 10.69 15.81
N PHE A 353 19.62 9.47 15.43
CA PHE A 353 19.24 8.89 14.14
C PHE A 353 19.02 7.38 14.28
N PHE A 354 17.95 6.87 13.68
CA PHE A 354 17.69 5.43 13.55
C PHE A 354 17.48 5.05 12.09
N GLY A 355 18.26 4.11 11.58
CA GLY A 355 18.02 3.61 10.23
C GLY A 355 18.93 2.47 9.77
N ASN A 356 18.47 1.82 8.70
CA ASN A 356 19.26 0.84 7.98
C ASN A 356 20.29 1.53 7.08
N ALA A 357 21.38 0.81 6.83
CA ALA A 357 22.45 1.23 5.95
C ALA A 357 21.94 1.43 4.51
N SER A 358 22.40 2.51 3.90
CA SER A 358 22.18 2.79 2.48
C SER A 358 23.32 3.64 1.96
N ARG A 359 23.63 3.53 0.67
CA ARG A 359 24.69 4.32 0.04
C ARG A 359 24.52 5.84 0.28
N LYS A 360 23.27 6.33 0.27
CA LYS A 360 22.94 7.74 0.51
C LYS A 360 23.26 8.15 1.95
N ARG A 361 22.80 7.37 2.93
CA ARG A 361 23.06 7.61 4.35
C ARG A 361 24.53 7.49 4.70
N GLU A 362 25.24 6.48 4.17
CA GLU A 362 26.68 6.32 4.37
C GLU A 362 27.44 7.54 3.86
N LYS A 363 27.12 8.01 2.65
CA LYS A 363 27.74 9.20 2.06
C LYS A 363 27.48 10.46 2.88
N PHE A 364 26.29 10.61 3.46
CA PHE A 364 25.96 11.73 4.34
C PHE A 364 26.80 11.69 5.62
N PHE A 365 26.71 10.60 6.39
CA PHE A 365 27.42 10.49 7.66
C PHE A 365 28.94 10.48 7.49
N SER A 366 29.48 9.88 6.43
CA SER A 366 30.93 9.91 6.18
C SER A 366 31.45 11.32 5.91
N ARG A 367 30.67 12.15 5.20
CA ARG A 367 31.03 13.54 4.89
C ARG A 367 30.91 14.46 6.10
N ALA A 368 29.91 14.21 6.95
CA ALA A 368 29.65 14.97 8.16
C ALA A 368 30.29 14.36 9.41
N ALA A 369 31.17 13.35 9.28
CA ALA A 369 31.71 12.61 10.42
C ALA A 369 32.47 13.51 11.40
N ALA A 370 33.32 14.41 10.87
CA ALA A 370 34.06 15.37 11.69
C ALA A 370 33.12 16.32 12.44
N PHE A 371 32.02 16.75 11.79
CA PHE A 371 31.01 17.58 12.41
C PHE A 371 30.31 16.83 13.56
N PHE A 372 29.78 15.63 13.30
CA PHE A 372 29.06 14.88 14.33
C PHE A 372 29.98 14.48 15.50
N ALA A 373 31.29 14.29 15.29
CA ALA A 373 32.22 13.99 16.38
C ALA A 373 32.24 15.04 17.51
N ASP A 374 31.84 16.29 17.22
CA ASP A 374 31.79 17.40 18.20
C ASP A 374 30.48 17.45 19.02
N TYR A 375 29.53 16.54 18.79
CA TYR A 375 28.21 16.53 19.43
C TYR A 375 27.94 15.22 20.19
N GLN A 376 27.04 15.27 21.18
CA GLN A 376 26.55 14.08 21.87
C GLN A 376 25.49 13.38 21.02
N ASN A 377 25.89 12.41 20.20
CA ASN A 377 24.96 11.74 19.28
C ASN A 377 24.55 10.33 19.72
N PHE A 378 23.34 9.94 19.33
CA PHE A 378 22.91 8.55 19.30
C PHE A 378 22.60 8.13 17.86
N LEU A 379 23.56 7.52 17.17
CA LEU A 379 23.41 7.09 15.78
C LEU A 379 23.27 5.56 15.72
N TYR A 380 22.04 5.07 15.60
CA TYR A 380 21.76 3.67 15.36
C TYR A 380 21.74 3.38 13.85
N TYR A 381 22.82 2.75 13.39
CA TYR A 381 23.06 2.44 11.97
C TYR A 381 23.18 0.93 11.75
N ARG A 382 22.13 0.31 11.21
CA ARG A 382 22.07 -1.15 11.04
C ARG A 382 22.55 -1.59 9.66
N LYS A 383 23.53 -2.50 9.61
CA LYS A 383 23.91 -3.26 8.42
C LYS A 383 23.25 -4.63 8.47
N ALA A 384 22.04 -4.77 7.95
CA ALA A 384 21.40 -6.06 7.80
C ALA A 384 20.54 -6.08 6.54
N ASP A 385 20.53 -7.23 5.88
CA ASP A 385 19.67 -7.54 4.75
C ASP A 385 18.51 -8.42 5.25
N GLY A 386 17.25 -8.03 5.00
CA GLY A 386 16.05 -8.79 5.36
C GLY A 386 15.09 -8.09 6.35
N PRO A 387 13.87 -8.65 6.53
CA PRO A 387 12.86 -8.10 7.44
C PRO A 387 13.33 -8.14 8.90
N ILE A 388 12.74 -7.28 9.74
CA ILE A 388 12.96 -7.29 11.18
C ILE A 388 11.99 -8.30 11.79
N PRO A 389 12.46 -9.37 12.44
CA PRO A 389 11.58 -10.30 13.12
C PRO A 389 10.76 -9.59 14.19
N SER A 390 9.49 -9.97 14.33
CA SER A 390 8.51 -9.40 15.26
C SER A 390 8.70 -9.84 16.73
N SER A 391 9.74 -10.63 17.03
CA SER A 391 10.04 -11.13 18.37
C SER A 391 11.55 -11.25 18.64
N GLY A 392 11.95 -11.09 19.91
CA GLY A 392 13.27 -11.42 20.43
C GLY A 392 14.19 -10.22 20.62
N LEU A 393 15.47 -10.34 20.21
CA LEU A 393 16.51 -9.33 20.44
C LEU A 393 16.19 -7.94 19.84
N TYR A 394 15.23 -7.86 18.92
CA TYR A 394 14.87 -6.63 18.22
C TYR A 394 13.64 -5.91 18.79
N ASP A 395 12.97 -6.47 19.81
CA ASP A 395 11.75 -5.88 20.39
C ASP A 395 12.00 -4.48 20.95
N ILE A 396 13.20 -4.24 21.48
CA ILE A 396 13.62 -2.93 21.96
C ILE A 396 13.59 -1.87 20.85
N LEU A 397 13.77 -2.24 19.57
CA LEU A 397 13.78 -1.30 18.46
C LEU A 397 12.41 -0.71 18.13
N SER A 398 11.32 -1.26 18.66
CA SER A 398 9.99 -0.63 18.56
C SER A 398 9.81 0.54 19.53
N ARG A 399 10.45 0.46 20.72
CA ARG A 399 10.29 1.45 21.81
C ARG A 399 11.46 2.43 21.93
N LEU A 400 12.68 1.93 21.80
CA LEU A 400 13.90 2.72 22.02
C LEU A 400 14.04 3.95 21.11
N PRO A 401 13.66 3.94 19.82
CA PRO A 401 13.73 5.14 19.00
C PRO A 401 12.94 6.31 19.60
N ARG A 402 11.73 6.04 20.10
CA ARG A 402 10.89 7.04 20.77
C ARG A 402 11.54 7.51 22.08
N TYR A 403 12.02 6.58 22.91
CA TYR A 403 12.71 6.90 24.17
C TYR A 403 13.98 7.77 23.97
N VAL A 404 14.77 7.45 22.95
CA VAL A 404 15.97 8.22 22.59
C VAL A 404 15.57 9.59 22.06
N SER A 405 14.54 9.66 21.22
CA SER A 405 13.98 10.92 20.69
C SER A 405 13.49 11.85 21.81
N GLU A 406 12.83 11.34 22.85
CA GLU A 406 12.43 12.13 24.05
C GLU A 406 13.62 12.76 24.77
N ASN A 407 14.78 12.12 24.70
CA ASN A 407 16.03 12.60 25.29
C ASN A 407 16.91 13.38 24.30
N SER A 408 16.46 13.54 23.06
CA SER A 408 17.21 14.17 21.97
C SER A 408 16.67 15.55 21.63
N LYS A 409 17.57 16.52 21.42
CA LYS A 409 17.22 17.85 20.90
C LYS A 409 16.70 17.72 19.48
N ILE A 410 17.47 17.04 18.63
CA ILE A 410 17.17 16.84 17.22
C ILE A 410 17.02 15.35 16.93
N SER A 411 15.93 14.99 16.25
CA SER A 411 15.75 13.69 15.62
C SER A 411 15.94 13.85 14.12
N LEU A 412 17.05 13.30 13.64
CA LEU A 412 17.48 13.43 12.25
C LEU A 412 16.77 12.39 11.38
N ASN A 413 16.18 12.82 10.28
CA ASN A 413 15.59 11.92 9.28
C ASN A 413 16.30 12.06 7.92
N ILE A 414 17.13 11.08 7.60
CA ILE A 414 17.79 10.97 6.29
C ILE A 414 17.12 9.83 5.52
N HIS A 415 16.62 10.11 4.32
CA HIS A 415 15.93 9.13 3.51
C HIS A 415 16.88 8.00 3.09
N ARG A 416 16.30 6.82 2.85
CA ARG A 416 17.08 5.65 2.42
C ARG A 416 17.66 5.86 1.03
N ASP A 417 16.87 6.45 0.14
CA ASP A 417 17.14 6.70 -1.27
C ASP A 417 16.64 8.12 -1.65
N ASP A 418 16.45 8.36 -2.95
CA ASP A 418 16.03 9.67 -3.46
C ASP A 418 14.51 9.87 -3.41
N ASN A 419 13.76 8.96 -2.78
CA ASN A 419 12.33 9.13 -2.57
C ASN A 419 12.08 10.09 -1.40
N CYS A 420 11.37 11.18 -1.71
CA CYS A 420 11.03 12.24 -0.77
C CYS A 420 9.73 11.97 0.00
N PHE A 421 9.42 10.72 0.37
CA PHE A 421 8.18 10.49 1.13
C PHE A 421 8.23 11.13 2.51
N PHE A 422 7.10 11.65 2.96
CA PHE A 422 6.92 12.03 4.35
C PHE A 422 6.85 10.75 5.20
N GLU A 423 7.96 10.36 5.83
CA GLU A 423 8.08 9.14 6.65
C GLU A 423 7.34 9.33 7.99
N TRP A 424 6.00 9.32 7.95
CA TRP A 424 5.10 9.65 9.07
C TRP A 424 5.49 8.97 10.38
N HIS A 425 5.83 7.68 10.36
CA HIS A 425 6.21 6.95 11.57
C HIS A 425 7.47 7.53 12.26
N ARG A 426 8.47 7.92 11.47
CA ARG A 426 9.73 8.49 11.99
C ARG A 426 9.55 9.95 12.38
N ILE A 427 8.92 10.73 11.50
CA ILE A 427 8.77 12.17 11.66
C ILE A 427 7.77 12.47 12.78
N VAL A 428 6.60 11.83 12.75
CA VAL A 428 5.49 12.15 13.66
C VAL A 428 5.52 11.26 14.91
N LYS A 429 5.34 9.95 14.75
CA LYS A 429 5.16 9.00 15.88
C LYS A 429 6.41 8.88 16.76
N GLN A 430 7.60 8.77 16.16
CA GLN A 430 8.86 8.67 16.91
C GLN A 430 9.46 10.04 17.22
N GLY A 431 9.29 11.00 16.32
CA GLY A 431 9.93 12.31 16.40
C GLY A 431 9.10 13.36 17.15
N MET A 432 8.11 13.92 16.46
CA MET A 432 7.26 15.01 16.97
C MET A 432 6.56 14.64 18.28
N ALA A 433 5.99 13.45 18.38
CA ALA A 433 5.31 12.98 19.60
C ALA A 433 6.25 12.79 20.80
N SER A 434 7.57 12.79 20.56
CA SER A 434 8.62 12.78 21.60
C SER A 434 9.11 14.20 21.94
N GLY A 435 8.51 15.23 21.34
CA GLY A 435 8.90 16.64 21.51
C GLY A 435 10.28 17.00 20.97
N SER A 436 10.91 16.14 20.16
CA SER A 436 12.19 16.45 19.52
C SER A 436 12.00 17.31 18.28
N ILE A 437 13.00 18.11 17.91
CA ILE A 437 12.96 18.87 16.67
C ILE A 437 13.35 17.97 15.51
N ILE A 438 12.49 17.90 14.49
CA ILE A 438 12.75 17.07 13.32
C ILE A 438 13.53 17.87 12.31
N VAL A 439 14.71 17.37 11.95
CA VAL A 439 15.49 17.85 10.83
C VAL A 439 15.52 16.75 9.79
N THR A 440 14.97 17.01 8.62
CA THR A 440 14.82 16.02 7.55
C THR A 440 15.32 16.56 6.21
N GLU A 441 15.58 15.67 5.26
CA GLU A 441 15.64 16.06 3.85
C GLU A 441 14.27 16.56 3.37
N GLU A 442 14.24 17.27 2.24
CA GLU A 442 12.99 17.68 1.59
C GLU A 442 12.10 16.45 1.33
N CYS A 443 10.88 16.52 1.86
CA CYS A 443 9.85 15.51 1.70
C CYS A 443 8.59 16.12 1.06
N PHE A 444 7.71 15.26 0.57
CA PHE A 444 6.42 15.67 0.03
C PHE A 444 5.61 16.42 1.09
N PRO A 445 4.86 17.44 0.69
CA PRO A 445 4.10 18.24 1.63
C PRO A 445 3.05 17.36 2.33
N HIS A 446 2.80 17.63 3.60
CA HIS A 446 1.82 16.90 4.38
C HIS A 446 0.59 17.79 4.69
N PRO A 447 -0.64 17.27 4.69
CA PRO A 447 -1.83 18.07 4.92
C PRO A 447 -1.83 18.85 6.24
N LEU A 448 -1.45 18.16 7.31
CA LEU A 448 -1.40 18.73 8.66
C LEU A 448 -0.03 19.34 9.01
N TYR A 449 1.05 18.56 8.97
CA TYR A 449 2.37 19.00 9.40
C TYR A 449 3.11 19.83 8.33
N LYS A 450 3.54 21.04 8.70
CA LYS A 450 4.19 22.00 7.80
C LYS A 450 5.68 22.21 8.10
N ASN A 451 6.49 22.28 7.03
CA ASN A 451 7.90 22.65 7.08
C ASN A 451 8.06 24.10 7.58
N GLY A 452 9.01 24.35 8.47
CA GLY A 452 9.20 25.64 9.14
C GLY A 452 8.28 25.84 10.36
N GLU A 453 7.25 25.01 10.55
CA GLU A 453 6.32 25.15 11.69
C GLU A 453 6.41 23.97 12.64
N HIS A 454 6.48 22.75 12.11
CA HIS A 454 6.45 21.50 12.88
C HIS A 454 7.72 20.66 12.69
N TYR A 455 8.43 20.86 11.58
CA TYR A 455 9.71 20.24 11.28
C TYR A 455 10.52 21.16 10.37
N LEU A 456 11.81 20.91 10.25
CA LEU A 456 12.70 21.66 9.38
C LEU A 456 13.27 20.75 8.29
N THR A 457 13.31 21.27 7.07
CA THR A 457 13.94 20.62 5.93
C THR A 457 15.24 21.32 5.58
N GLU A 458 16.24 20.56 5.15
CA GLU A 458 17.45 21.10 4.56
C GLU A 458 18.07 20.07 3.60
N THR A 459 18.90 20.54 2.68
CA THR A 459 19.74 19.67 1.86
C THR A 459 20.80 18.96 2.71
N PRO A 460 21.15 17.69 2.43
CA PRO A 460 22.18 16.96 3.19
C PRO A 460 23.54 17.67 3.28
N ARG A 461 23.83 18.58 2.35
CA ARG A 461 25.06 19.37 2.34
C ARG A 461 25.09 20.45 3.42
N HIS A 462 23.95 21.10 3.65
CA HIS A 462 23.83 22.26 4.56
C HIS A 462 23.23 21.89 5.92
N MET A 463 22.70 20.67 6.05
CA MET A 463 22.11 20.17 7.29
C MET A 463 23.00 20.29 8.54
N PRO A 464 24.33 20.08 8.48
CA PRO A 464 25.20 20.35 9.64
C PRO A 464 25.12 21.80 10.14
N ASN A 465 25.02 22.78 9.23
CA ASN A 465 24.93 24.19 9.61
C ASN A 465 23.60 24.48 10.33
N LEU A 466 22.51 23.88 9.86
CA LEU A 466 21.20 23.99 10.52
C LEU A 466 21.23 23.38 11.92
N ILE A 467 21.80 22.18 12.06
CA ILE A 467 21.99 21.52 13.36
C ILE A 467 22.83 22.38 14.30
N GLU A 468 23.94 22.95 13.81
CA GLU A 468 24.78 23.83 14.61
C GLU A 468 24.03 25.06 15.09
N TRP A 469 23.30 25.73 14.20
CA TRP A 469 22.50 26.91 14.54
C TRP A 469 21.46 26.59 15.62
N LEU A 470 20.68 25.50 15.45
CA LEU A 470 19.67 25.05 16.41
C LEU A 470 20.26 24.77 17.80
N ILE A 471 21.47 24.22 17.88
CA ILE A 471 22.07 23.78 19.14
C ILE A 471 22.87 24.91 19.81
N ARG A 472 23.63 25.71 19.06
CA ARG A 472 24.66 26.61 19.63
C ARG A 472 24.23 28.07 19.73
N THR A 473 23.21 28.50 19.00
CA THR A 473 22.80 29.91 18.99
C THR A 473 21.54 30.12 19.80
N GLU A 474 21.41 31.28 20.45
CA GLU A 474 20.19 31.65 21.19
C GLU A 474 18.97 31.72 20.25
N GLU A 475 19.16 32.21 19.03
CA GLU A 475 18.12 32.28 18.00
C GLU A 475 17.63 30.89 17.59
N GLY A 476 18.53 29.96 17.29
CA GLY A 476 18.16 28.60 16.92
C GLY A 476 17.51 27.82 18.06
N GLN A 477 17.91 28.06 19.32
CA GLN A 477 17.26 27.47 20.49
C GLN A 477 15.86 28.03 20.74
N ALA A 478 15.66 29.34 20.49
CA ALA A 478 14.33 29.96 20.54
C ALA A 478 13.43 29.37 19.44
N GLU A 479 13.96 29.18 18.23
CA GLU A 479 13.22 28.55 17.13
C GLU A 479 12.88 27.09 17.43
N ALA A 480 13.82 26.30 17.96
CA ALA A 480 13.57 24.94 18.42
C ALA A 480 12.41 24.90 19.44
N SER A 481 12.42 25.81 20.41
CA SER A 481 11.37 25.90 21.42
C SER A 481 10.01 26.27 20.81
N ARG A 482 9.99 27.18 19.82
CA ARG A 482 8.78 27.55 19.07
C ARG A 482 8.20 26.36 18.31
N ILE A 483 9.05 25.61 17.60
CA ILE A 483 8.64 24.42 16.84
C ILE A 483 8.11 23.33 17.77
N GLN A 484 8.79 23.05 18.89
CA GLN A 484 8.31 22.10 19.90
C GLN A 484 6.91 22.47 20.39
N LYS A 485 6.67 23.75 20.68
CA LYS A 485 5.35 24.24 21.06
C LYS A 485 4.30 24.01 19.95
N ASN A 486 4.60 24.39 18.71
CA ASN A 486 3.70 24.18 17.58
C ASN A 486 3.33 22.70 17.38
N ILE A 487 4.31 21.80 17.56
CA ILE A 487 4.07 20.35 17.53
C ILE A 487 3.02 19.97 18.58
N PHE A 488 3.19 20.42 19.82
CA PHE A 488 2.24 20.12 20.90
C PHE A 488 0.86 20.72 20.64
N ASP A 489 0.81 21.98 20.19
CA ASP A 489 -0.44 22.67 19.88
C ASP A 489 -1.25 21.90 18.82
N VAL A 490 -0.60 21.33 17.79
CA VAL A 490 -1.28 20.51 16.77
C VAL A 490 -1.64 19.10 17.25
N LEU A 491 -0.74 18.42 17.96
CA LEU A 491 -0.99 17.04 18.41
C LEU A 491 -2.01 16.96 19.56
N GLN A 492 -2.15 18.00 20.36
CA GLN A 492 -3.12 18.08 21.47
C GLN A 492 -4.42 18.78 21.07
N ASN A 493 -4.60 19.11 19.78
CA ASN A 493 -5.79 19.78 19.30
C ASN A 493 -6.99 18.82 19.25
N GLU A 494 -7.97 19.02 20.12
CA GLU A 494 -9.17 18.18 20.22
C GLU A 494 -10.03 18.24 18.95
N ASP A 495 -10.12 19.37 18.25
CA ASP A 495 -10.89 19.50 17.01
C ASP A 495 -10.28 18.62 15.90
N ILE A 496 -8.94 18.63 15.77
CA ILE A 496 -8.22 17.77 14.83
C ILE A 496 -8.41 16.30 15.21
N PHE A 497 -8.28 15.96 16.50
CA PHE A 497 -8.48 14.59 16.98
C PHE A 497 -9.89 14.06 16.63
N ASN A 498 -10.92 14.83 16.96
CA ASN A 498 -12.32 14.46 16.71
C ASN A 498 -12.61 14.37 15.21
N SER A 499 -12.13 15.34 14.42
CA SER A 499 -12.28 15.35 12.97
C SER A 499 -11.62 14.15 12.30
N LYS A 500 -10.41 13.77 12.72
CA LYS A 500 -9.72 12.60 12.16
C LYS A 500 -10.47 11.30 12.46
N ASN A 501 -10.97 11.12 13.68
CA ASN A 501 -11.78 9.93 14.01
C ASN A 501 -13.07 9.90 13.18
N LEU A 502 -13.69 11.07 12.97
CA LEU A 502 -14.87 11.20 12.12
C LEU A 502 -14.58 10.86 10.65
N ASP A 503 -13.44 11.31 10.11
CA ASP A 503 -13.02 11.02 8.73
C ASP A 503 -12.83 9.52 8.51
N LEU A 504 -12.20 8.81 9.45
CA LEU A 504 -12.06 7.35 9.37
C LEU A 504 -13.43 6.67 9.41
N LYS A 505 -14.30 7.07 10.34
CA LYS A 505 -15.65 6.53 10.45
C LYS A 505 -16.46 6.71 9.16
N ASN A 506 -16.42 7.91 8.59
CA ASN A 506 -17.08 8.25 7.32
C ASN A 506 -16.51 7.42 6.16
N TYR A 507 -15.20 7.24 6.09
CA TYR A 507 -14.56 6.40 5.08
C TYR A 507 -14.99 4.93 5.17
N ILE A 508 -14.95 4.33 6.37
CA ILE A 508 -15.39 2.95 6.58
C ILE A 508 -16.86 2.78 6.21
N SER A 509 -17.72 3.73 6.61
CA SER A 509 -19.13 3.70 6.24
C SER A 509 -19.34 3.80 4.72
N SER A 510 -18.61 4.69 4.04
CA SER A 510 -18.69 4.85 2.58
C SER A 510 -18.30 3.57 1.83
N VAL A 511 -17.21 2.91 2.24
CA VAL A 511 -16.81 1.62 1.65
C VAL A 511 -17.88 0.56 1.95
N TRP A 512 -18.36 0.47 3.20
CA TRP A 512 -19.31 -0.54 3.61
C TRP A 512 -20.67 -0.42 2.90
N SER A 513 -21.17 0.80 2.72
CA SER A 513 -22.44 1.06 2.03
C SER A 513 -22.37 0.67 0.55
N ASN A 514 -21.21 0.78 -0.10
CA ASN A 514 -21.01 0.35 -1.50
C ASN A 514 -20.93 -1.18 -1.66
N LEU A 515 -20.78 -1.93 -0.56
CA LEU A 515 -20.69 -3.40 -0.57
C LEU A 515 -22.04 -4.10 -0.33
N LYS A 516 -23.07 -3.36 0.08
CA LYS A 516 -24.45 -3.86 0.22
C LYS A 516 -25.22 -3.63 -1.07
#